data_AF-A0ABC8LM82-F1
#
_entry.id   AF-A0ABC8LM82-F1
#
_cell.length_a   1.000
_cell.length_b   1.000
_cell.length_c   1.000
_cell.angle_alpha   90.00
_cell.angle_beta   90.00
_cell.angle_gamma   90.00
#
_symmetry.space_group_name_H-M   'P 1'
#
loop_
_entity.id
_entity.type
_entity.pdbx_description
1 polymer ?
#
loop_
_entity_poly.entity_id
_entity_poly.type
_entity_poly.pdbx_seq_one_letter_code
_entity_poly.pdbx_strand_id
1 'polypeptide(L)'
;MKLMKILKTKRKDLKSNQTTKITKEYEFLVQEQHATSPTRVRCALPAVISGDLPSYFVRVLIPCSSILLTNLLPRRRAFKDEAKFIDDIVKEVGKMLSVSYLPLPTYAVGVRSRLHLMNELMCFGSDDVQVIGISGMGGIGKTTLAKAAFNKFSDRFEGTSFLENFGDCSKKPEGKVHLQRKLLSDILKRDDIVFNLEDAMEKRFRNKRVLVVIDDLEDITQLNSVAIDLSCFGPGSRIIVTSRNTHLLRQLGAKNIYSPKELDNGESLELLSWHAFRACEPPEAFRQLSEKLVEYCGGLPLAMEVLGAFLFKRSISEWETTLQTLKNIPEDNIQAKLKISFDGLSQVQKEIFLDLCCFFIGMEKDYVSCILDGCKLYPEIGLNVLKERCLITFRDNKIVTHNLLRDMGRDIVRETSRNNCENWSRLWDPDDALAVLANYNGTDATEGLSLKVEDPATRILEGWAVSANGGIFIPGCSLPDWVSFKNETNSITFTVPETQDLDPVGFTVWTPYMSQQNNVMSEYSPKITLKNQTKGTVWSRKPATDHIRLYRERHIWQGHFLSEDLNLETGDRVEVAVDFGDQLTILGTALSLAYNVHDQAVAGVSSEMKSKFHLRSRL
;
A
#
# COMPACT_ATOMS: atom_id res chain seq x y z
N MET A 1 3.87 -12.37 57.39
CA MET A 1 3.33 -13.54 58.13
C MET A 1 1.82 -13.77 57.97
N LYS A 2 0.90 -12.82 58.27
CA LYS A 2 -0.57 -13.03 58.10
C LYS A 2 -0.97 -13.32 56.64
N LEU A 3 -0.40 -12.60 55.66
CA LEU A 3 -0.62 -12.84 54.22
C LEU A 3 -0.18 -14.25 53.77
N MET A 4 0.93 -14.75 54.32
CA MET A 4 1.40 -16.12 54.08
C MET A 4 0.48 -17.18 54.66
N LYS A 5 -0.20 -16.90 55.79
CA LYS A 5 -1.23 -17.81 56.31
C LYS A 5 -2.41 -17.89 55.34
N ILE A 6 -2.88 -16.76 54.81
CA ILE A 6 -4.01 -16.69 53.87
C ILE A 6 -3.69 -17.36 52.52
N LEU A 7 -2.50 -17.12 51.97
CA LEU A 7 -2.02 -17.79 50.75
C LEU A 7 -1.85 -19.31 50.94
N LYS A 8 -1.47 -19.75 52.15
CA LYS A 8 -1.43 -21.17 52.52
C LYS A 8 -2.83 -21.77 52.70
N THR A 9 -3.83 -21.01 53.12
CA THR A 9 -5.23 -21.50 53.23
C THR A 9 -5.89 -21.65 51.86
N LYS A 10 -5.72 -20.69 50.95
CA LYS A 10 -6.21 -20.78 49.55
C LYS A 10 -5.44 -21.78 48.67
N ARG A 11 -4.34 -22.34 49.19
CA ARG A 11 -3.54 -23.41 48.55
C ARG A 11 -4.31 -24.73 48.38
N LYS A 12 -5.41 -24.94 49.13
CA LYS A 12 -6.27 -26.12 48.97
C LYS A 12 -7.21 -26.03 47.76
N ASP A 13 -7.50 -24.82 47.27
CA ASP A 13 -8.47 -24.60 46.18
C ASP A 13 -7.80 -24.43 44.80
N LEU A 14 -6.48 -24.19 44.75
CA LEU A 14 -5.71 -24.16 43.50
C LEU A 14 -4.78 -25.38 43.41
N LYS A 15 -5.17 -26.38 42.61
CA LYS A 15 -4.25 -27.42 42.15
C LYS A 15 -3.25 -26.83 41.14
N SER A 16 -2.07 -26.37 41.56
CA SER A 16 -0.85 -26.45 40.72
C SER A 16 0.45 -26.15 41.50
N ASN A 17 1.56 -26.72 41.03
CA ASN A 17 2.92 -26.60 41.57
C ASN A 17 3.52 -25.17 41.53
N GLN A 18 2.84 -24.18 40.93
CA GLN A 18 3.37 -22.83 40.72
C GLN A 18 3.39 -21.98 42.00
N THR A 19 2.41 -22.14 42.89
CA THR A 19 2.27 -21.34 44.13
C THR A 19 3.39 -21.64 45.13
N THR A 20 3.91 -22.88 45.15
CA THR A 20 4.98 -23.31 46.07
C THR A 20 6.35 -22.71 45.71
N LYS A 21 6.57 -22.39 44.42
CA LYS A 21 7.83 -21.80 43.92
C LYS A 21 7.88 -20.28 44.18
N ILE A 22 6.77 -19.59 43.90
CA ILE A 22 6.59 -18.15 44.15
C ILE A 22 6.80 -17.78 45.63
N THR A 23 6.36 -18.65 46.55
CA THR A 23 6.46 -18.37 48.00
C THR A 23 7.91 -18.43 48.51
N LYS A 24 8.77 -19.28 47.92
CA LYS A 24 10.18 -19.42 48.30
C LYS A 24 11.07 -18.31 47.72
N GLU A 25 10.78 -17.83 46.51
CA GLU A 25 11.55 -16.74 45.88
C GLU A 25 11.23 -15.37 46.48
N TYR A 26 10.03 -15.16 47.01
CA TYR A 26 9.69 -13.93 47.75
C TYR A 26 10.41 -13.84 49.10
N GLU A 27 10.72 -14.98 49.75
CA GLU A 27 11.55 -15.00 50.96
C GLU A 27 13.01 -14.60 50.65
N PHE A 28 13.50 -14.89 49.45
CA PHE A 28 14.84 -14.52 48.98
C PHE A 28 14.97 -13.02 48.64
N LEU A 29 13.99 -12.46 47.91
CA LEU A 29 13.98 -11.03 47.54
C LEU A 29 13.85 -10.07 48.74
N VAL A 30 13.18 -10.49 49.82
CA VAL A 30 13.07 -9.70 51.05
C VAL A 30 14.40 -9.65 51.82
N GLN A 31 15.28 -10.65 51.65
CA GLN A 31 16.60 -10.63 52.28
C GLN A 31 17.58 -9.67 51.58
N GLU A 32 17.50 -9.49 50.26
CA GLU A 32 18.40 -8.58 49.51
C GLU A 32 18.03 -7.08 49.65
N GLN A 33 16.76 -6.74 49.85
CA GLN A 33 16.33 -5.33 49.98
C GLN A 33 16.88 -4.61 51.23
N HIS A 34 17.43 -5.34 52.20
CA HIS A 34 18.08 -4.74 53.36
C HIS A 34 19.49 -4.17 53.07
N ALA A 35 20.03 -4.32 51.85
CA ALA A 35 21.47 -4.08 51.62
C ALA A 35 21.89 -2.85 50.79
N THR A 36 21.06 -2.15 50.00
CA THR A 36 21.58 -1.04 49.15
C THR A 36 20.61 0.11 48.80
N SER A 37 21.19 1.30 48.55
CA SER A 37 20.53 2.61 48.32
C SER A 37 19.85 2.79 46.94
N PRO A 38 18.90 3.76 46.78
CA PRO A 38 17.92 3.79 45.69
C PRO A 38 18.46 4.12 44.29
N THR A 39 19.67 4.66 44.16
CA THR A 39 20.14 5.25 42.91
C THR A 39 20.80 4.24 41.95
N ARG A 40 21.20 3.05 42.43
CA ARG A 40 21.80 1.99 41.60
C ARG A 40 20.79 0.99 40.99
N VAL A 41 19.51 1.08 41.35
CA VAL A 41 18.47 0.13 40.93
C VAL A 41 18.00 0.35 39.47
N ARG A 42 18.17 1.56 38.91
CA ARG A 42 17.70 1.87 37.55
C ARG A 42 18.56 1.30 36.41
N CYS A 43 19.81 0.92 36.67
CA CYS A 43 20.71 0.42 35.63
C CYS A 43 21.07 -1.07 35.80
N ALA A 44 20.63 -1.74 36.88
CA ALA A 44 21.04 -3.12 37.19
C ALA A 44 19.95 -4.18 36.94
N LEU A 45 18.68 -3.79 36.67
CA LEU A 45 17.62 -4.78 36.47
C LEU A 45 17.81 -5.71 35.25
N PRO A 46 18.48 -5.31 34.15
CA PRO A 46 18.76 -6.25 33.06
C PRO A 46 19.95 -7.19 33.33
N ALA A 47 20.83 -6.85 34.27
CA ALA A 47 22.10 -7.56 34.47
C ALA A 47 22.00 -8.76 35.45
N VAL A 48 20.96 -8.82 36.29
CA VAL A 48 20.76 -9.92 37.26
C VAL A 48 19.90 -11.06 36.68
N ILE A 49 19.35 -10.92 35.48
CA ILE A 49 18.51 -11.94 34.80
C ILE A 49 19.37 -12.77 33.83
N SER A 50 20.55 -13.20 34.27
CA SER A 50 21.42 -14.14 33.52
C SER A 50 21.42 -15.55 34.10
N GLY A 51 20.48 -15.87 35.00
CA GLY A 51 20.28 -17.21 35.54
C GLY A 51 18.88 -17.73 35.21
N ASP A 52 18.83 -18.87 34.53
CA ASP A 52 17.66 -19.63 34.04
C ASP A 52 16.35 -19.51 34.86
N LEU A 53 15.57 -18.47 34.60
CA LEU A 53 14.18 -18.35 35.03
C LEU A 53 13.26 -18.43 33.80
N PRO A 54 12.26 -19.34 33.78
CA PRO A 54 11.32 -19.43 32.67
C PRO A 54 10.64 -18.08 32.42
N SER A 55 10.62 -17.62 31.16
CA SER A 55 10.15 -16.28 30.72
C SER A 55 8.75 -15.88 31.20
N TYR A 56 7.94 -16.85 31.63
CA TYR A 56 6.64 -16.65 32.26
C TYR A 56 6.73 -15.96 33.64
N PHE A 57 7.75 -16.25 34.44
CA PHE A 57 7.88 -15.73 35.81
C PHE A 57 8.26 -14.25 35.86
N VAL A 58 9.15 -13.80 34.96
CA VAL A 58 9.55 -12.39 34.82
C VAL A 58 8.36 -11.51 34.38
N ARG A 59 7.46 -12.06 33.54
CA ARG A 59 6.28 -11.37 33.01
C ARG A 59 5.18 -11.12 34.04
N VAL A 60 5.10 -11.91 35.11
CA VAL A 60 4.03 -11.82 36.12
C VAL A 60 4.51 -11.15 37.42
N LEU A 61 5.76 -11.39 37.85
CA LEU A 61 6.24 -10.89 39.14
C LEU A 61 6.64 -9.41 39.15
N ILE A 62 7.16 -8.87 38.05
CA ILE A 62 7.60 -7.47 37.97
C ILE A 62 6.41 -6.48 38.03
N PRO A 63 5.28 -6.69 37.32
CA PRO A 63 4.11 -5.84 37.46
C PRO A 63 3.46 -5.97 38.84
N CYS A 64 3.34 -7.19 39.36
CA CYS A 64 2.72 -7.45 40.66
C CYS A 64 3.50 -6.78 41.80
N SER A 65 4.83 -6.92 41.83
CA SER A 65 5.68 -6.33 42.88
C SER A 65 5.72 -4.80 42.79
N SER A 66 5.90 -4.24 41.59
CA SER A 66 5.88 -2.78 41.36
C SER A 66 4.57 -2.14 41.82
N ILE A 67 3.42 -2.77 41.52
CA ILE A 67 2.09 -2.24 41.86
C ILE A 67 1.74 -2.47 43.34
N LEU A 68 2.13 -3.60 43.94
CA LEU A 68 2.03 -3.81 45.38
C LEU A 68 2.83 -2.76 46.16
N LEU A 69 4.02 -2.39 45.67
CA LEU A 69 4.87 -1.36 46.27
C LEU A 69 4.36 0.06 46.05
N THR A 70 3.78 0.37 44.89
CA THR A 70 3.35 1.75 44.54
C THR A 70 1.91 2.09 44.91
N ASN A 71 0.96 1.13 44.84
CA ASN A 71 -0.46 1.40 45.09
C ASN A 71 -0.94 0.99 46.50
N LEU A 72 -0.34 -0.03 47.13
CA LEU A 72 -0.84 -0.59 48.39
C LEU A 72 -0.03 -0.15 49.62
N LEU A 73 1.29 0.06 49.50
CA LEU A 73 2.13 0.51 50.63
C LEU A 73 1.87 1.95 51.10
N PRO A 74 1.58 2.95 50.23
CA PRO A 74 1.29 4.31 50.69
C PRO A 74 -0.02 4.44 51.48
N ARG A 75 -0.96 3.49 51.29
CA ARG A 75 -2.28 3.51 51.94
C ARG A 75 -2.30 2.91 53.36
N ARG A 76 -1.14 2.55 53.93
CA ARG A 76 -1.03 1.97 55.28
C ARG A 76 -1.57 2.86 56.42
N ARG A 77 -1.75 4.16 56.21
CA ARG A 77 -2.11 5.10 57.29
C ARG A 77 -3.62 5.28 57.54
N ALA A 78 -4.52 4.56 56.86
CA ALA A 78 -5.96 4.84 57.01
C ALA A 78 -6.89 3.62 56.87
N PHE A 79 -6.62 2.47 57.50
CA PHE A 79 -7.59 1.37 57.54
C PHE A 79 -7.88 0.91 58.98
N LYS A 80 -9.12 1.14 59.43
CA LYS A 80 -9.67 0.65 60.70
C LYS A 80 -10.21 -0.80 60.60
N ASP A 81 -10.21 -1.41 59.41
CA ASP A 81 -10.81 -2.73 59.17
C ASP A 81 -9.91 -3.61 58.29
N GLU A 82 -9.32 -4.65 58.90
CA GLU A 82 -8.44 -5.61 58.21
C GLU A 82 -9.20 -6.44 57.15
N ALA A 83 -10.50 -6.70 57.34
CA ALA A 83 -11.28 -7.54 56.42
C ALA A 83 -11.54 -6.82 55.09
N LYS A 84 -11.84 -5.53 55.14
CA LYS A 84 -12.04 -4.69 53.96
C LYS A 84 -10.74 -4.52 53.15
N PHE A 85 -9.60 -4.39 53.84
CA PHE A 85 -8.29 -4.35 53.21
C PHE A 85 -7.93 -5.69 52.53
N ILE A 86 -8.24 -6.82 53.16
CA ILE A 86 -8.05 -8.14 52.56
C ILE A 86 -8.97 -8.33 51.35
N ASP A 87 -10.22 -7.89 51.41
CA ASP A 87 -11.16 -7.94 50.28
C ASP A 87 -10.68 -7.07 49.11
N ASP A 88 -10.17 -5.87 49.39
CA ASP A 88 -9.58 -4.98 48.38
C ASP A 88 -8.34 -5.61 47.73
N ILE A 89 -7.46 -6.27 48.51
CA ILE A 89 -6.32 -7.01 47.99
C ILE A 89 -6.78 -8.20 47.14
N VAL A 90 -7.76 -8.98 47.61
CA VAL A 90 -8.26 -10.15 46.89
C VAL A 90 -8.96 -9.73 45.60
N LYS A 91 -9.68 -8.61 45.58
CA LYS A 91 -10.25 -8.02 44.37
C LYS A 91 -9.16 -7.54 43.42
N GLU A 92 -8.12 -6.87 43.91
CA GLU A 92 -7.03 -6.37 43.07
C GLU A 92 -6.19 -7.50 42.47
N VAL A 93 -5.81 -8.48 43.29
CA VAL A 93 -5.09 -9.68 42.85
C VAL A 93 -5.98 -10.55 41.96
N GLY A 94 -7.28 -10.67 42.27
CA GLY A 94 -8.26 -11.38 41.44
C GLY A 94 -8.43 -10.75 40.07
N LYS A 95 -8.50 -9.41 39.99
CA LYS A 95 -8.48 -8.67 38.71
C LYS A 95 -7.21 -8.97 37.93
N MET A 96 -6.04 -8.89 38.57
CA MET A 96 -4.74 -9.18 37.93
C MET A 96 -4.63 -10.62 37.42
N LEU A 97 -5.18 -11.60 38.13
CA LEU A 97 -5.16 -13.01 37.73
C LEU A 97 -6.23 -13.38 36.70
N SER A 98 -7.32 -12.60 36.59
CA SER A 98 -8.43 -12.85 35.66
C SER A 98 -8.23 -12.27 34.27
N VAL A 99 -7.27 -11.35 34.09
CA VAL A 99 -6.95 -10.76 32.79
C VAL A 99 -5.94 -11.65 32.09
N SER A 100 -6.34 -12.31 31.01
CA SER A 100 -5.44 -12.97 30.08
C SER A 100 -4.60 -11.91 29.36
N TYR A 101 -3.43 -11.59 29.92
CA TYR A 101 -2.53 -10.61 29.32
C TYR A 101 -2.07 -11.09 27.94
N LEU A 102 -2.46 -10.38 26.88
CA LEU A 102 -2.12 -10.75 25.51
C LEU A 102 -0.63 -10.49 25.26
N PRO A 103 0.07 -11.41 24.58
CA PRO A 103 1.49 -11.23 24.28
C PRO A 103 1.68 -10.05 23.33
N LEU A 104 2.51 -9.10 23.75
CA LEU A 104 3.02 -8.03 22.89
C LEU A 104 4.36 -8.45 22.28
N PRO A 105 4.76 -7.85 21.14
CA PRO A 105 6.10 -8.00 20.60
C PRO A 105 7.16 -7.70 21.66
N THR A 106 8.28 -8.40 21.58
CA THR A 106 9.40 -8.24 22.52
C THR A 106 9.86 -6.79 22.63
N TYR A 107 9.86 -6.07 21.50
CA TYR A 107 10.28 -4.67 21.40
C TYR A 107 9.10 -3.81 20.93
N ALA A 108 8.24 -3.40 21.87
CA ALA A 108 7.05 -2.60 21.59
C ALA A 108 7.35 -1.08 21.58
N VAL A 109 8.23 -0.65 20.67
CA VAL A 109 8.65 0.76 20.52
C VAL A 109 7.46 1.63 20.07
N GLY A 110 7.34 2.84 20.61
CA GLY A 110 6.32 3.83 20.17
C GLY A 110 4.85 3.48 20.48
N VAL A 111 4.58 2.35 21.13
CA VAL A 111 3.18 1.92 21.43
C VAL A 111 2.54 2.80 22.50
N ARG A 112 3.32 3.27 23.48
CA ARG A 112 2.80 4.04 24.63
C ARG A 112 2.19 5.38 24.23
N SER A 113 2.81 6.10 23.29
CA SER A 113 2.30 7.37 22.76
C SER A 113 0.98 7.15 22.02
N ARG A 114 0.92 6.13 21.15
CA ARG A 114 -0.29 5.74 20.40
C ARG A 114 -1.43 5.29 21.33
N LEU A 115 -1.11 4.59 22.43
CA LEU A 115 -2.07 4.22 23.48
C LEU A 115 -2.61 5.41 24.29
N HIS A 116 -1.88 6.51 24.37
CA HIS A 116 -2.38 7.72 25.01
C HIS A 116 -3.53 8.31 24.18
N LEU A 117 -3.32 8.44 22.87
CA LEU A 117 -4.34 8.92 21.94
C LEU A 117 -5.58 8.00 21.93
N MET A 118 -5.37 6.68 21.98
CA MET A 118 -6.50 5.75 22.12
C MET A 118 -7.29 5.95 23.41
N ASN A 119 -6.64 6.28 24.53
CA ASN A 119 -7.34 6.52 25.79
C ASN A 119 -8.36 7.66 25.68
N GLU A 120 -8.05 8.68 24.87
CA GLU A 120 -8.95 9.79 24.58
C GLU A 120 -10.14 9.34 23.72
N LEU A 121 -9.87 8.53 22.68
CA LEU A 121 -10.92 7.99 21.79
C LEU A 121 -11.87 7.01 22.46
N MET A 122 -11.45 6.36 23.55
CA MET A 122 -12.28 5.45 24.31
C MET A 122 -13.41 6.16 25.07
N CYS A 123 -13.36 7.49 25.25
CA CYS A 123 -14.42 8.30 25.85
C CYS A 123 -15.06 7.64 27.09
N PHE A 124 -14.22 7.26 28.07
CA PHE A 124 -14.69 6.60 29.29
C PHE A 124 -15.68 7.50 30.05
N GLY A 125 -16.80 6.93 30.50
CA GLY A 125 -17.84 7.65 31.26
C GLY A 125 -19.12 7.96 30.47
N SER A 126 -19.14 7.70 29.15
CA SER A 126 -20.38 7.69 28.36
C SER A 126 -21.05 6.32 28.41
N ASP A 127 -22.37 6.30 28.61
CA ASP A 127 -23.21 5.10 28.65
C ASP A 127 -23.63 4.59 27.26
N ASP A 128 -23.08 5.14 26.17
CA ASP A 128 -23.31 4.62 24.81
C ASP A 128 -22.45 3.39 24.48
N VAL A 129 -22.83 2.66 23.43
CA VAL A 129 -22.00 1.63 22.80
C VAL A 129 -21.23 2.28 21.66
N GLN A 130 -19.90 2.17 21.68
CA GLN A 130 -19.06 2.78 20.65
C GLN A 130 -18.18 1.77 19.94
N VAL A 131 -18.21 1.86 18.61
CA VAL A 131 -17.25 1.20 17.71
C VAL A 131 -16.10 2.17 17.44
N ILE A 132 -14.89 1.71 17.71
CA ILE A 132 -13.63 2.44 17.50
C ILE A 132 -12.84 1.68 16.44
N GLY A 133 -12.66 2.32 15.29
CA GLY A 133 -11.90 1.74 14.19
C GLY A 133 -10.41 2.02 14.31
N ILE A 134 -9.56 1.04 14.08
CA ILE A 134 -8.13 1.22 13.85
C ILE A 134 -7.84 0.84 12.39
N SER A 135 -7.43 1.81 11.58
CA SER A 135 -7.21 1.62 10.15
C SER A 135 -5.80 1.94 9.69
N GLY A 136 -5.33 1.26 8.64
CA GLY A 136 -4.00 1.48 8.09
C GLY A 136 -3.50 0.30 7.28
N MET A 137 -2.38 0.52 6.59
CA MET A 137 -1.70 -0.47 5.74
C MET A 137 -1.29 -1.75 6.52
N GLY A 138 -1.06 -2.84 5.79
CA GLY A 138 -0.43 -4.04 6.35
C GLY A 138 0.91 -3.72 7.02
N GLY A 139 1.20 -4.34 8.17
CA GLY A 139 2.49 -4.18 8.86
C GLY A 139 2.65 -2.94 9.74
N ILE A 140 1.69 -2.00 9.76
CA ILE A 140 1.79 -0.74 10.54
C ILE A 140 1.62 -0.91 12.07
N GLY A 141 1.28 -2.12 12.54
CA GLY A 141 1.13 -2.41 13.97
C GLY A 141 -0.28 -2.25 14.56
N LYS A 142 -1.35 -2.30 13.73
CA LYS A 142 -2.75 -2.23 14.19
C LYS A 142 -3.09 -3.26 15.27
N THR A 143 -2.80 -4.53 15.02
CA THR A 143 -3.01 -5.64 15.96
C THR A 143 -2.22 -5.45 17.25
N THR A 144 -0.97 -5.02 17.16
CA THR A 144 -0.11 -4.72 18.33
C THR A 144 -0.72 -3.62 19.19
N LEU A 145 -1.19 -2.54 18.56
CA LEU A 145 -1.85 -1.45 19.27
C LEU A 145 -3.17 -1.90 19.93
N ALA A 146 -3.98 -2.69 19.22
CA ALA A 146 -5.22 -3.24 19.75
C ALA A 146 -4.99 -4.18 20.95
N LYS A 147 -3.97 -5.06 20.88
CA LYS A 147 -3.55 -5.90 22.02
C LYS A 147 -3.11 -5.07 23.21
N ALA A 148 -2.33 -4.01 22.96
CA ALA A 148 -1.84 -3.15 24.02
C ALA A 148 -2.98 -2.33 24.67
N ALA A 149 -3.98 -1.93 23.87
CA ALA A 149 -5.18 -1.26 24.37
C ALA A 149 -6.05 -2.21 25.19
N PHE A 150 -6.24 -3.44 24.72
CA PHE A 150 -6.94 -4.49 25.45
C PHE A 150 -6.31 -4.72 26.83
N ASN A 151 -5.00 -4.96 26.87
CA ASN A 151 -4.26 -5.17 28.12
C ASN A 151 -4.34 -3.97 29.09
N LYS A 152 -4.44 -2.74 28.56
CA LYS A 152 -4.47 -1.52 29.36
C LYS A 152 -5.86 -1.19 29.91
N PHE A 153 -6.92 -1.53 29.19
CA PHE A 153 -8.28 -1.07 29.49
C PHE A 153 -9.24 -2.18 29.94
N SER A 154 -8.85 -3.46 29.83
CA SER A 154 -9.70 -4.60 30.14
C SER A 154 -10.27 -4.58 31.56
N ASP A 155 -9.51 -4.05 32.51
CA ASP A 155 -9.86 -3.94 33.93
C ASP A 155 -11.08 -3.02 34.20
N ARG A 156 -11.45 -2.18 33.23
CA ARG A 156 -12.59 -1.27 33.31
C ARG A 156 -13.92 -1.90 32.90
N PHE A 157 -13.91 -3.11 32.34
CA PHE A 157 -15.09 -3.76 31.77
C PHE A 157 -15.46 -5.04 32.54
N GLU A 158 -16.73 -5.42 32.48
CA GLU A 158 -17.25 -6.61 33.18
C GLU A 158 -16.94 -7.90 32.42
N GLY A 159 -16.89 -7.81 31.10
CA GLY A 159 -16.50 -8.89 30.18
C GLY A 159 -15.58 -8.36 29.10
N THR A 160 -14.58 -9.13 28.72
CA THR A 160 -13.56 -8.70 27.76
C THR A 160 -13.18 -9.85 26.84
N SER A 161 -13.25 -9.66 25.52
CA SER A 161 -12.84 -10.69 24.56
C SER A 161 -11.97 -10.11 23.45
N PHE A 162 -10.96 -10.88 23.05
CA PHE A 162 -10.09 -10.54 21.92
C PHE A 162 -10.23 -11.62 20.84
N LEU A 163 -10.91 -11.28 19.76
CA LEU A 163 -11.11 -12.13 18.60
C LEU A 163 -9.95 -11.92 17.62
N GLU A 164 -8.88 -12.68 17.84
CA GLU A 164 -7.65 -12.62 17.05
C GLU A 164 -7.85 -13.23 15.66
N ASN A 165 -7.24 -12.59 14.65
CA ASN A 165 -7.29 -13.01 13.25
C ASN A 165 -8.71 -13.35 12.76
N PHE A 166 -9.67 -12.46 13.07
CA PHE A 166 -11.08 -12.66 12.76
C PHE A 166 -11.33 -12.85 11.27
N GLY A 167 -10.61 -12.10 10.41
CA GLY A 167 -10.69 -12.21 8.96
C GLY A 167 -10.47 -13.63 8.46
N ASP A 168 -9.36 -14.27 8.83
CA ASP A 168 -9.07 -15.62 8.37
C ASP A 168 -9.88 -16.70 9.11
N CYS A 169 -10.10 -16.54 10.42
CA CYS A 169 -10.87 -17.50 11.21
C CYS A 169 -12.32 -17.59 10.74
N SER A 170 -12.95 -16.47 10.40
CA SER A 170 -14.35 -16.43 9.96
C SER A 170 -14.57 -17.07 8.58
N LYS A 171 -13.54 -17.27 7.75
CA LYS A 171 -13.66 -17.92 6.43
C LYS A 171 -14.00 -19.40 6.54
N LYS A 172 -13.64 -20.07 7.65
CA LYS A 172 -13.86 -21.51 7.85
C LYS A 172 -15.01 -21.78 8.84
N PRO A 173 -15.88 -22.78 8.61
CA PRO A 173 -16.97 -23.11 9.54
C PRO A 173 -16.49 -23.37 10.98
N GLU A 174 -15.42 -24.13 11.15
CA GLU A 174 -14.83 -24.42 12.46
C GLU A 174 -14.32 -23.16 13.17
N GLY A 175 -13.75 -22.22 12.40
CA GLY A 175 -13.27 -20.95 12.92
C GLY A 175 -14.41 -20.04 13.37
N LYS A 176 -15.55 -20.04 12.66
CA LYS A 176 -16.77 -19.34 13.11
C LYS A 176 -17.24 -19.86 14.46
N VAL A 177 -17.36 -21.18 14.62
CA VAL A 177 -17.77 -21.81 15.90
C VAL A 177 -16.77 -21.50 17.01
N HIS A 178 -15.46 -21.50 16.69
CA HIS A 178 -14.42 -21.12 17.64
C HIS A 178 -14.60 -19.67 18.13
N LEU A 179 -14.82 -18.72 17.22
CA LEU A 179 -15.03 -17.31 17.54
C LEU A 179 -16.28 -17.10 18.42
N GLN A 180 -17.39 -17.77 18.09
CA GLN A 180 -18.61 -17.72 18.89
C GLN A 180 -18.39 -18.24 20.31
N ARG A 181 -17.77 -19.42 20.44
CA ARG A 181 -17.47 -20.03 21.75
C ARG A 181 -16.53 -19.15 22.56
N LYS A 182 -15.49 -18.59 21.93
CA LYS A 182 -14.54 -17.70 22.58
C LYS A 182 -15.20 -16.43 23.12
N LEU A 183 -16.04 -15.79 22.31
CA LEU A 183 -16.78 -14.59 22.72
C LEU A 183 -17.69 -14.88 23.92
N LEU A 184 -18.40 -16.02 23.89
CA LEU A 184 -19.26 -16.48 24.97
C LEU A 184 -18.46 -16.76 26.25
N SER A 185 -17.39 -17.56 26.17
CA SER A 185 -16.58 -17.93 27.34
C SER A 185 -15.93 -16.71 27.98
N ASP A 186 -15.39 -15.80 27.17
CA ASP A 186 -14.67 -14.61 27.62
C ASP A 186 -15.59 -13.61 28.35
N ILE A 187 -16.81 -13.39 27.84
CA ILE A 187 -17.75 -12.42 28.40
C ILE A 187 -18.58 -13.01 29.55
N LEU A 188 -18.98 -14.28 29.46
CA LEU A 188 -19.81 -14.94 30.46
C LEU A 188 -19.00 -15.61 31.57
N LYS A 189 -17.70 -15.87 31.35
CA LYS A 189 -16.79 -16.57 32.27
C LYS A 189 -17.33 -17.94 32.69
N ARG A 190 -17.93 -18.66 31.74
CA ARG A 190 -18.52 -19.99 31.90
C ARG A 190 -18.14 -20.85 30.70
N ASP A 191 -17.55 -22.00 30.98
CA ASP A 191 -17.07 -22.95 29.96
C ASP A 191 -18.07 -24.08 29.67
N ASP A 192 -19.16 -24.12 30.44
CA ASP A 192 -19.97 -25.30 30.72
C ASP A 192 -21.39 -25.27 30.14
N ILE A 193 -21.73 -24.30 29.28
CA ILE A 193 -23.09 -24.17 28.75
C ILE A 193 -23.10 -24.01 27.23
N VAL A 194 -23.86 -24.88 26.57
CA VAL A 194 -24.24 -24.79 25.15
C VAL A 194 -25.22 -23.62 25.00
N PHE A 195 -24.71 -22.39 25.02
CA PHE A 195 -25.50 -21.22 24.66
C PHE A 195 -25.43 -21.00 23.15
N ASN A 196 -26.58 -20.75 22.52
CA ASN A 196 -26.60 -20.10 21.22
C ASN A 196 -26.06 -18.66 21.41
N LEU A 197 -25.15 -18.22 20.53
CA LEU A 197 -24.60 -16.87 20.60
C LEU A 197 -25.72 -15.83 20.49
N GLU A 198 -26.69 -16.01 19.60
CA GLU A 198 -27.82 -15.10 19.41
C GLU A 198 -28.60 -14.87 20.72
N ASP A 199 -28.95 -15.96 21.41
CA ASP A 199 -29.63 -15.91 22.71
C ASP A 199 -28.80 -15.16 23.78
N ALA A 200 -27.49 -15.40 23.79
CA ALA A 200 -26.60 -14.75 24.75
C ALA A 200 -26.45 -13.25 24.45
N MET A 201 -26.40 -12.87 23.18
CA MET A 201 -26.31 -11.48 22.75
C MET A 201 -27.57 -10.71 23.18
N GLU A 202 -28.76 -11.24 22.88
CA GLU A 202 -30.02 -10.58 23.23
C GLU A 202 -30.28 -10.52 24.75
N LYS A 203 -30.01 -11.61 25.48
CA LYS A 203 -30.47 -11.76 26.87
C LYS A 203 -29.40 -11.53 27.93
N ARG A 204 -28.11 -11.52 27.56
CA ARG A 204 -26.99 -11.45 28.52
C ARG A 204 -26.03 -10.31 28.21
N PHE A 205 -25.62 -10.14 26.95
CA PHE A 205 -24.64 -9.10 26.60
C PHE A 205 -25.24 -7.69 26.71
N ARG A 206 -26.53 -7.55 26.43
CA ARG A 206 -27.28 -6.27 26.50
C ARG A 206 -27.24 -5.58 27.87
N ASN A 207 -26.94 -6.32 28.94
CA ASN A 207 -26.89 -5.79 30.30
C ASN A 207 -25.47 -5.73 30.87
N LYS A 208 -24.44 -5.98 30.05
CA LYS A 208 -23.04 -5.97 30.48
C LYS A 208 -22.26 -4.89 29.76
N ARG A 209 -21.40 -4.22 30.52
CA ARG A 209 -20.38 -3.32 29.95
C ARG A 209 -19.17 -4.12 29.50
N VAL A 210 -18.97 -4.27 28.20
CA VAL A 210 -17.91 -5.14 27.64
C VAL A 210 -16.88 -4.39 26.80
N LEU A 211 -15.67 -4.96 26.74
CA LEU A 211 -14.62 -4.58 25.78
C LEU A 211 -14.40 -5.74 24.81
N VAL A 212 -14.74 -5.54 23.54
CA VAL A 212 -14.51 -6.55 22.50
C VAL A 212 -13.53 -6.00 21.48
N VAL A 213 -12.51 -6.78 21.15
CA VAL A 213 -11.60 -6.47 20.05
C VAL A 213 -11.82 -7.46 18.92
N ILE A 214 -12.06 -6.94 17.71
CA ILE A 214 -12.21 -7.71 16.48
C ILE A 214 -11.02 -7.37 15.59
N ASP A 215 -10.10 -8.32 15.44
CA ASP A 215 -8.82 -8.10 14.76
C ASP A 215 -8.83 -8.58 13.30
N ASP A 216 -8.36 -7.73 12.39
CA ASP A 216 -8.26 -7.92 10.93
C ASP A 216 -9.61 -8.26 10.27
N LEU A 217 -10.62 -7.41 10.49
CA LEU A 217 -11.92 -7.53 9.82
C LEU A 217 -11.81 -7.06 8.36
N GLU A 218 -12.21 -7.92 7.42
CA GLU A 218 -12.14 -7.65 5.97
C GLU A 218 -13.50 -7.22 5.40
N ASP A 219 -14.60 -7.81 5.89
CA ASP A 219 -15.95 -7.61 5.37
C ASP A 219 -17.02 -7.71 6.48
N ILE A 220 -18.11 -6.92 6.40
CA ILE A 220 -19.24 -6.95 7.34
C ILE A 220 -19.94 -8.31 7.33
N THR A 221 -20.01 -8.97 6.18
CA THR A 221 -20.60 -10.30 6.03
C THR A 221 -19.92 -11.33 6.95
N GLN A 222 -18.65 -11.13 7.31
CA GLN A 222 -17.96 -11.99 8.27
C GLN A 222 -18.59 -11.91 9.67
N LEU A 223 -18.98 -10.71 10.13
CA LEU A 223 -19.67 -10.54 11.40
C LEU A 223 -21.03 -11.26 11.40
N ASN A 224 -21.81 -11.06 10.33
CA ASN A 224 -23.11 -11.71 10.16
C ASN A 224 -22.96 -13.24 10.14
N SER A 225 -21.92 -13.75 9.48
CA SER A 225 -21.67 -15.18 9.38
C SER A 225 -21.28 -15.84 10.71
N VAL A 226 -20.79 -15.05 11.66
CA VAL A 226 -20.47 -15.47 13.04
C VAL A 226 -21.64 -15.13 13.98
N ALA A 227 -22.73 -14.52 13.49
CA ALA A 227 -23.86 -14.04 14.27
C ALA A 227 -23.47 -13.01 15.35
N ILE A 228 -22.52 -12.12 15.04
CA ILE A 228 -22.12 -11.02 15.92
C ILE A 228 -22.82 -9.73 15.47
N ASP A 229 -23.80 -9.30 16.25
CA ASP A 229 -24.40 -7.96 16.13
C ASP A 229 -23.80 -6.98 17.16
N LEU A 230 -23.11 -5.97 16.66
CA LEU A 230 -22.46 -4.95 17.49
C LEU A 230 -23.45 -4.09 18.30
N SER A 231 -24.73 -4.08 17.93
CA SER A 231 -25.79 -3.34 18.63
C SER A 231 -26.29 -4.04 19.89
N CYS A 232 -26.05 -5.35 20.05
CA CYS A 232 -26.55 -6.12 21.18
C CYS A 232 -25.75 -5.97 22.48
N PHE A 233 -24.63 -5.22 22.46
CA PHE A 233 -23.84 -4.99 23.67
C PHE A 233 -24.48 -3.95 24.60
N GLY A 234 -24.23 -4.07 25.91
CA GLY A 234 -24.85 -3.20 26.89
C GLY A 234 -24.24 -1.80 26.97
N PRO A 235 -24.94 -0.86 27.62
CA PRO A 235 -24.47 0.52 27.83
C PRO A 235 -23.04 0.62 28.34
N GLY A 236 -22.28 1.59 27.82
CA GLY A 236 -20.88 1.82 28.16
C GLY A 236 -19.88 0.85 27.52
N SER A 237 -20.34 -0.07 26.65
CA SER A 237 -19.46 -1.01 25.95
C SER A 237 -18.59 -0.32 24.90
N ARG A 238 -17.39 -0.88 24.68
CA ARG A 238 -16.43 -0.39 23.67
C ARG A 238 -16.01 -1.55 22.78
N ILE A 239 -16.12 -1.36 21.47
CA ILE A 239 -15.75 -2.36 20.48
C ILE A 239 -14.62 -1.79 19.63
N ILE A 240 -13.44 -2.38 19.69
CA ILE A 240 -12.30 -1.98 18.86
C ILE A 240 -12.26 -2.90 17.65
N VAL A 241 -12.29 -2.32 16.45
CA VAL A 241 -12.21 -3.08 15.20
C VAL A 241 -10.94 -2.67 14.47
N THR A 242 -10.05 -3.61 14.18
CA THR A 242 -8.90 -3.34 13.30
C THR A 242 -9.25 -3.76 11.87
N SER A 243 -8.94 -2.91 10.89
CA SER A 243 -9.16 -3.22 9.48
C SER A 243 -8.18 -2.47 8.58
N ARG A 244 -7.99 -2.95 7.35
CA ARG A 244 -7.24 -2.25 6.30
C ARG A 244 -8.17 -1.40 5.42
N ASN A 245 -9.48 -1.52 5.61
CA ASN A 245 -10.50 -0.82 4.85
C ASN A 245 -11.20 0.22 5.73
N THR A 246 -10.92 1.50 5.50
CA THR A 246 -11.56 2.61 6.22
C THR A 246 -13.06 2.73 5.91
N HIS A 247 -13.48 2.37 4.69
CA HIS A 247 -14.88 2.40 4.29
C HIS A 247 -15.72 1.41 5.11
N LEU A 248 -15.18 0.21 5.32
CA LEU A 248 -15.78 -0.82 6.18
C LEU A 248 -16.06 -0.31 7.59
N LEU A 249 -15.09 0.39 8.19
CA LEU A 249 -15.23 0.95 9.54
C LEU A 249 -16.32 2.03 9.59
N ARG A 250 -16.47 2.85 8.53
CA ARG A 250 -17.57 3.82 8.43
C ARG A 250 -18.93 3.14 8.32
N GLN A 251 -19.03 2.07 7.51
CA GLN A 251 -20.25 1.27 7.38
C GLN A 251 -20.68 0.62 8.71
N LEU A 252 -19.72 0.25 9.56
CA LEU A 252 -19.97 -0.24 10.92
C LEU A 252 -20.40 0.87 11.91
N GLY A 253 -20.53 2.11 11.45
CA GLY A 253 -20.88 3.24 12.31
C GLY A 253 -19.77 3.63 13.28
N ALA A 254 -18.50 3.33 12.97
CA ALA A 254 -17.38 3.76 13.80
C ALA A 254 -17.30 5.29 13.85
N LYS A 255 -17.68 5.87 14.99
CA LYS A 255 -17.64 7.33 15.21
C LYS A 255 -16.20 7.86 15.16
N ASN A 256 -15.26 7.06 15.66
CA ASN A 256 -13.85 7.40 15.75
C ASN A 256 -13.02 6.37 14.98
N ILE A 257 -12.29 6.82 13.96
CA ILE A 257 -11.33 5.99 13.21
C ILE A 257 -9.93 6.53 13.49
N TYR A 258 -9.15 5.75 14.23
CA TYR A 258 -7.73 6.01 14.47
C TYR A 258 -6.90 5.43 13.34
N SER A 259 -6.10 6.25 12.68
CA SER A 259 -5.11 5.80 11.69
C SER A 259 -3.71 5.92 12.30
N PRO A 260 -3.07 4.82 12.74
CA PRO A 260 -1.72 4.87 13.29
C PRO A 260 -0.75 5.44 12.28
N LYS A 261 0.08 6.39 12.72
CA LYS A 261 1.18 6.90 11.92
C LYS A 261 2.35 5.92 11.94
N GLU A 262 3.12 5.93 10.85
CA GLU A 262 4.46 5.38 10.74
C GLU A 262 5.32 5.77 11.96
N LEU A 263 6.30 4.92 12.29
CA LEU A 263 7.28 5.23 13.31
C LEU A 263 8.12 6.43 12.84
N ASP A 264 8.45 7.34 13.75
CA ASP A 264 9.42 8.38 13.44
C ASP A 264 10.83 7.78 13.29
N ASN A 265 11.80 8.56 12.80
CA ASN A 265 13.14 8.07 12.55
C ASN A 265 13.83 7.53 13.81
N GLY A 266 13.55 8.12 14.98
CA GLY A 266 14.11 7.65 16.25
C GLY A 266 13.48 6.34 16.70
N GLU A 267 12.14 6.26 16.71
CA GLU A 267 11.39 5.03 16.99
C GLU A 267 11.80 3.89 16.03
N SER A 268 12.00 4.22 14.76
CA SER A 268 12.39 3.27 13.70
C SER A 268 13.80 2.73 13.90
N LEU A 269 14.76 3.61 14.22
CA LEU A 269 16.14 3.23 14.47
C LEU A 269 16.26 2.38 15.73
N GLU A 270 15.52 2.73 16.79
CA GLU A 270 15.46 1.94 18.02
C GLU A 270 14.91 0.53 17.74
N LEU A 271 13.79 0.43 17.03
CA LEU A 271 13.17 -0.86 16.71
C LEU A 271 14.11 -1.73 15.87
N LEU A 272 14.68 -1.17 14.80
CA LEU A 272 15.65 -1.88 13.96
C LEU A 272 16.83 -2.38 14.80
N SER A 273 17.36 -1.53 15.68
CA SER A 273 18.53 -1.84 16.50
C SER A 273 18.27 -2.99 17.48
N TRP A 274 17.06 -3.06 18.04
CA TRP A 274 16.68 -4.17 18.90
C TRP A 274 16.64 -5.51 18.16
N HIS A 275 16.18 -5.51 16.91
CA HIS A 275 16.13 -6.72 16.09
C HIS A 275 17.50 -7.12 15.52
N ALA A 276 18.31 -6.14 15.10
CA ALA A 276 19.60 -6.34 14.45
C ALA A 276 20.79 -6.52 15.41
N PHE A 277 20.76 -5.87 16.58
CA PHE A 277 21.91 -5.80 17.50
C PHE A 277 21.57 -6.18 18.95
N ARG A 278 20.28 -6.35 19.28
CA ARG A 278 19.80 -6.56 20.67
C ARG A 278 20.16 -5.40 21.60
N ALA A 279 20.22 -4.20 21.04
CA ALA A 279 20.50 -2.96 21.74
C ALA A 279 19.54 -1.86 21.25
N CYS A 280 19.36 -0.81 22.06
CA CYS A 280 18.51 0.33 21.69
C CYS A 280 19.11 1.22 20.59
N GLU A 281 20.41 1.13 20.35
CA GLU A 281 21.12 1.89 19.33
C GLU A 281 22.06 0.97 18.52
N PRO A 282 22.32 1.29 17.25
CA PRO A 282 23.25 0.53 16.44
C PRO A 282 24.69 0.85 16.87
N PRO A 283 25.64 -0.10 16.73
CA PRO A 283 27.06 0.22 16.84
C PRO A 283 27.45 1.29 15.83
N GLU A 284 28.40 2.17 16.17
CA GLU A 284 28.78 3.31 15.32
C GLU A 284 29.16 2.90 13.89
N ALA A 285 29.84 1.76 13.74
CA ALA A 285 30.20 1.21 12.42
C ALA A 285 28.99 0.84 11.53
N PHE A 286 27.82 0.58 12.12
CA PHE A 286 26.59 0.22 11.42
C PHE A 286 25.58 1.39 11.34
N ARG A 287 25.90 2.54 11.92
CA ARG A 287 24.96 3.66 12.07
C ARG A 287 24.41 4.14 10.73
N GLN A 288 25.29 4.46 9.79
CA GLN A 288 24.89 4.94 8.46
C GLN A 288 24.09 3.89 7.67
N LEU A 289 24.42 2.61 7.81
CA LEU A 289 23.68 1.52 7.15
C LEU A 289 22.29 1.33 7.78
N SER A 290 22.20 1.46 9.10
CA SER A 290 20.94 1.39 9.83
C SER A 290 20.02 2.54 9.45
N GLU A 291 20.55 3.76 9.32
CA GLU A 291 19.80 4.95 8.86
C GLU A 291 19.27 4.75 7.43
N LYS A 292 20.09 4.27 6.49
CA LYS A 292 19.65 3.94 5.11
C LYS A 292 18.57 2.85 5.08
N LEU A 293 18.68 1.84 5.95
CA LEU A 293 17.67 0.78 6.04
C LEU A 293 16.36 1.29 6.64
N VAL A 294 16.42 2.18 7.64
CA VAL A 294 15.25 2.87 8.19
C VAL A 294 14.56 3.71 7.12
N GLU A 295 15.32 4.44 6.31
CA GLU A 295 14.81 5.23 5.18
C GLU A 295 14.08 4.33 4.16
N TYR A 296 14.66 3.18 3.82
CA TYR A 296 14.01 2.18 2.95
C TYR A 296 12.70 1.66 3.55
N CYS A 297 12.71 1.31 4.85
CA CYS A 297 11.53 0.79 5.55
C CYS A 297 10.41 1.83 5.71
N GLY A 298 10.70 3.13 5.62
CA GLY A 298 9.70 4.20 5.64
C GLY A 298 8.86 4.27 6.93
N GLY A 299 9.43 3.89 8.07
CA GLY A 299 8.68 3.90 9.34
C GLY A 299 7.75 2.70 9.55
N LEU A 300 7.77 1.67 8.69
CA LEU A 300 6.91 0.49 8.78
C LEU A 300 7.47 -0.58 9.76
N PRO A 301 6.86 -0.81 10.95
CA PRO A 301 7.40 -1.69 11.98
C PRO A 301 7.74 -3.11 11.50
N LEU A 302 6.84 -3.72 10.72
CA LEU A 302 7.04 -5.07 10.20
C LEU A 302 8.31 -5.18 9.34
N ALA A 303 8.61 -4.17 8.53
CA ALA A 303 9.78 -4.17 7.68
C ALA A 303 11.08 -4.11 8.50
N MET A 304 11.11 -3.28 9.55
CA MET A 304 12.26 -3.23 10.47
C MET A 304 12.45 -4.53 11.25
N GLU A 305 11.37 -5.17 11.69
CA GLU A 305 11.44 -6.45 12.40
C GLU A 305 12.02 -7.56 11.52
N VAL A 306 11.51 -7.70 10.29
CA VAL A 306 11.95 -8.74 9.35
C VAL A 306 13.40 -8.51 8.92
N LEU A 307 13.73 -7.30 8.46
CA LEU A 307 15.08 -7.00 7.97
C LEU A 307 16.10 -6.95 9.09
N GLY A 308 15.75 -6.39 10.26
CA GLY A 308 16.62 -6.41 11.42
C GLY A 308 16.93 -7.83 11.90
N ALA A 309 15.93 -8.71 11.94
CA ALA A 309 16.13 -10.11 12.31
C ALA A 309 16.99 -10.86 11.26
N PHE A 310 16.76 -10.60 9.97
CA PHE A 310 17.55 -11.17 8.88
C PHE A 310 19.04 -10.78 8.99
N LEU A 311 19.30 -9.51 9.32
CA LEU A 311 20.64 -8.94 9.38
C LEU A 311 21.39 -9.18 10.71
N PHE A 312 20.74 -9.83 11.68
CA PHE A 312 21.32 -10.13 12.98
C PHE A 312 22.63 -10.94 12.83
N LYS A 313 23.71 -10.44 13.44
CA LYS A 313 25.08 -11.02 13.39
C LYS A 313 25.74 -11.09 12.00
N ARG A 314 25.21 -10.40 10.99
CA ARG A 314 25.86 -10.30 9.68
C ARG A 314 26.92 -9.20 9.64
N SER A 315 27.87 -9.35 8.73
CA SER A 315 28.95 -8.41 8.49
C SER A 315 28.46 -7.13 7.80
N ILE A 316 29.28 -6.07 7.87
CA ILE A 316 29.01 -4.78 7.21
C ILE A 316 28.83 -4.97 5.70
N SER A 317 29.66 -5.81 5.07
CA SER A 317 29.54 -6.10 3.63
C SER A 317 28.21 -6.77 3.27
N GLU A 318 27.74 -7.72 4.09
CA GLU A 318 26.43 -8.35 3.87
C GLU A 318 25.26 -7.36 4.04
N TRP A 319 25.38 -6.39 4.96
CA TRP A 319 24.40 -5.29 5.08
C TRP A 319 24.36 -4.42 3.82
N GLU A 320 25.53 -4.03 3.31
CA GLU A 320 25.64 -3.25 2.08
C GLU A 320 25.03 -3.98 0.89
N THR A 321 25.37 -5.26 0.71
CA THR A 321 24.79 -6.10 -0.35
C THR A 321 23.28 -6.21 -0.19
N THR A 322 22.78 -6.45 1.03
CA THR A 322 21.33 -6.54 1.29
C THR A 322 20.61 -5.25 0.91
N LEU A 323 21.15 -4.09 1.30
CA LEU A 323 20.60 -2.79 0.95
C LEU A 323 20.59 -2.53 -0.57
N GLN A 324 21.62 -3.00 -1.28
CA GLN A 324 21.68 -2.92 -2.73
C GLN A 324 20.63 -3.81 -3.38
N THR A 325 20.43 -5.04 -2.88
CA THR A 325 19.47 -5.99 -3.46
C THR A 325 18.03 -5.61 -3.20
N LEU A 326 17.70 -5.04 -2.03
CA LEU A 326 16.34 -4.68 -1.64
C LEU A 326 15.68 -3.66 -2.59
N LYS A 327 16.48 -2.83 -3.28
CA LYS A 327 15.98 -1.89 -4.30
C LYS A 327 15.39 -2.61 -5.53
N ASN A 328 15.86 -3.82 -5.80
CA ASN A 328 15.49 -4.57 -7.00
C ASN A 328 14.59 -5.76 -6.69
N ILE A 329 14.85 -6.43 -5.57
CA ILE A 329 14.15 -7.63 -5.11
C ILE A 329 13.66 -7.36 -3.69
N PRO A 330 12.41 -6.90 -3.54
CA PRO A 330 11.83 -6.72 -2.23
C PRO A 330 11.72 -8.06 -1.47
N GLU A 331 11.62 -8.00 -0.15
CA GLU A 331 11.57 -9.21 0.69
C GLU A 331 10.16 -9.83 0.71
N ASP A 332 10.06 -11.13 0.39
CA ASP A 332 8.80 -11.84 0.15
C ASP A 332 7.80 -11.81 1.33
N ASN A 333 8.27 -11.89 2.57
CA ASN A 333 7.38 -11.87 3.74
C ASN A 333 6.74 -10.49 3.94
N ILE A 334 7.50 -9.42 3.71
CA ILE A 334 6.98 -8.05 3.72
C ILE A 334 5.98 -7.89 2.57
N GLN A 335 6.34 -8.33 1.36
CA GLN A 335 5.49 -8.25 0.18
C GLN A 335 4.16 -8.98 0.38
N ALA A 336 4.19 -10.22 0.87
CA ALA A 336 2.98 -11.00 1.14
C ALA A 336 2.00 -10.28 2.09
N LYS A 337 2.51 -9.56 3.10
CA LYS A 337 1.64 -8.82 4.03
C LYS A 337 1.04 -7.56 3.44
N LEU A 338 1.75 -6.88 2.53
CA LEU A 338 1.27 -5.71 1.81
C LEU A 338 0.27 -6.09 0.70
N LYS A 339 0.52 -7.20 0.00
CA LYS A 339 -0.26 -7.70 -1.16
C LYS A 339 -1.71 -8.04 -0.80
N ILE A 340 -2.00 -8.40 0.45
CA ILE A 340 -3.38 -8.67 0.92
C ILE A 340 -4.37 -7.54 0.59
N SER A 341 -3.97 -6.26 0.78
CA SER A 341 -4.87 -5.13 0.46
C SER A 341 -5.06 -4.97 -1.05
N PHE A 342 -4.06 -5.33 -1.85
CA PHE A 342 -4.10 -5.31 -3.31
C PHE A 342 -4.93 -6.47 -3.87
N ASP A 343 -4.81 -7.68 -3.30
CA ASP A 343 -5.51 -8.87 -3.76
C ASP A 343 -7.03 -8.72 -3.69
N GLY A 344 -7.53 -7.98 -2.69
CA GLY A 344 -8.94 -7.64 -2.50
C GLY A 344 -9.49 -6.55 -3.44
N LEU A 345 -8.68 -5.99 -4.36
CA LEU A 345 -9.12 -5.04 -5.37
C LEU A 345 -9.80 -5.73 -6.56
N SER A 346 -10.71 -5.02 -7.25
CA SER A 346 -11.18 -5.45 -8.57
C SER A 346 -10.09 -5.30 -9.62
N GLN A 347 -10.23 -5.97 -10.78
CA GLN A 347 -9.23 -5.92 -11.84
C GLN A 347 -8.89 -4.49 -12.29
N VAL A 348 -9.91 -3.66 -12.53
CA VAL A 348 -9.73 -2.24 -12.90
C VAL A 348 -8.98 -1.47 -11.81
N GLN A 349 -9.30 -1.70 -10.53
CA GLN A 349 -8.62 -1.05 -9.41
C GLN A 349 -7.16 -1.50 -9.29
N LYS A 350 -6.85 -2.76 -9.62
CA LYS A 350 -5.47 -3.27 -9.69
C LYS A 350 -4.68 -2.55 -10.77
N GLU A 351 -5.25 -2.40 -11.96
CA GLU A 351 -4.62 -1.67 -13.08
C GLU A 351 -4.31 -0.22 -12.69
N ILE A 352 -5.27 0.50 -12.08
CA ILE A 352 -5.04 1.86 -11.57
C ILE A 352 -3.87 1.86 -10.58
N PHE A 353 -3.87 0.96 -9.59
CA PHE A 353 -2.80 0.93 -8.59
C PHE A 353 -1.42 0.69 -9.20
N LEU A 354 -1.31 -0.25 -10.15
CA LEU A 354 -0.06 -0.52 -10.86
C LEU A 354 0.41 0.68 -11.68
N ASP A 355 -0.52 1.35 -12.37
CA ASP A 355 -0.23 2.58 -13.12
C ASP A 355 0.27 3.70 -12.20
N LEU A 356 -0.34 3.86 -11.02
CA LEU A 356 0.14 4.82 -10.02
C LEU A 356 1.57 4.48 -9.57
N CYS A 357 1.84 3.23 -9.20
CA CYS A 357 3.15 2.78 -8.71
C CYS A 357 4.27 2.95 -9.74
N CYS A 358 3.92 2.77 -11.02
CA CYS A 358 4.86 2.88 -12.13
C CYS A 358 5.10 4.35 -12.49
N PHE A 359 4.04 5.13 -12.73
CA PHE A 359 4.15 6.41 -13.45
C PHE A 359 3.75 7.65 -12.65
N PHE A 360 2.76 7.55 -11.76
CA PHE A 360 2.00 8.73 -11.33
C PHE A 360 2.19 9.13 -9.86
N ILE A 361 3.08 8.48 -9.11
CA ILE A 361 3.42 8.91 -7.75
C ILE A 361 4.02 10.31 -7.77
N GLY A 362 3.51 11.19 -6.91
CA GLY A 362 3.93 12.59 -6.78
C GLY A 362 3.22 13.55 -7.74
N MET A 363 2.43 13.04 -8.69
CA MET A 363 1.65 13.86 -9.63
C MET A 363 0.32 14.30 -9.00
N GLU A 364 -0.26 15.36 -9.57
CA GLU A 364 -1.54 15.91 -9.12
C GLU A 364 -2.70 14.97 -9.44
N LYS A 365 -3.61 14.80 -8.48
CA LYS A 365 -4.77 13.90 -8.57
C LYS A 365 -5.61 14.21 -9.80
N ASP A 366 -5.93 15.49 -10.02
CA ASP A 366 -6.84 15.90 -11.10
C ASP A 366 -6.25 15.58 -12.48
N TYR A 367 -4.95 15.80 -12.65
CA TYR A 367 -4.22 15.42 -13.86
C TYR A 367 -4.26 13.91 -14.11
N VAL A 368 -3.95 13.12 -13.07
CA VAL A 368 -3.95 11.66 -13.15
C VAL A 368 -5.37 11.12 -13.41
N SER A 369 -6.39 11.72 -12.80
CA SER A 369 -7.80 11.38 -13.08
C SER A 369 -8.13 11.55 -14.56
N CYS A 370 -7.77 12.67 -15.19
CA CYS A 370 -8.03 12.87 -16.62
C CYS A 370 -7.42 11.78 -17.51
N ILE A 371 -6.21 11.32 -17.19
CA ILE A 371 -5.52 10.25 -17.93
C ILE A 371 -6.25 8.92 -17.75
N LEU A 372 -6.57 8.56 -16.50
CA LEU A 372 -7.26 7.33 -16.17
C LEU A 372 -8.68 7.28 -16.78
N ASP A 373 -9.37 8.42 -16.84
CA ASP A 373 -10.65 8.56 -17.54
C ASP A 373 -10.53 8.29 -19.04
N GLY A 374 -9.51 8.86 -19.70
CA GLY A 374 -9.19 8.57 -21.10
C GLY A 374 -8.92 7.08 -21.35
N CYS A 375 -8.40 6.39 -20.34
CA CYS A 375 -8.15 4.94 -20.38
C CYS A 375 -9.39 4.08 -20.05
N LYS A 376 -10.55 4.70 -19.75
CA LYS A 376 -11.79 4.04 -19.29
C LYS A 376 -11.59 3.26 -17.97
N LEU A 377 -10.77 3.79 -17.07
CA LEU A 377 -10.45 3.17 -15.77
C LEU A 377 -11.25 3.74 -14.59
N TYR A 378 -12.20 4.66 -14.82
CA TYR A 378 -13.11 5.17 -13.77
C TYR A 378 -12.38 5.67 -12.50
N PRO A 379 -11.52 6.70 -12.61
CA PRO A 379 -10.63 7.19 -11.57
C PRO A 379 -11.34 7.62 -10.29
N GLU A 380 -12.52 8.22 -10.36
CA GLU A 380 -13.21 8.73 -9.17
C GLU A 380 -13.51 7.62 -8.15
N ILE A 381 -14.06 6.49 -8.59
CA ILE A 381 -14.29 5.35 -7.70
C ILE A 381 -12.98 4.60 -7.42
N GLY A 382 -12.13 4.42 -8.43
CA GLY A 382 -10.88 3.68 -8.32
C GLY A 382 -9.93 4.27 -7.28
N LEU A 383 -9.62 5.56 -7.41
CA LEU A 383 -8.72 6.28 -6.51
C LEU A 383 -9.27 6.36 -5.09
N ASN A 384 -10.58 6.54 -4.92
CA ASN A 384 -11.20 6.53 -3.60
C ASN A 384 -11.10 5.16 -2.93
N VAL A 385 -11.35 4.07 -3.66
CA VAL A 385 -11.19 2.70 -3.12
C VAL A 385 -9.74 2.42 -2.73
N LEU A 386 -8.75 2.86 -3.52
CA LEU A 386 -7.34 2.71 -3.18
C LEU A 386 -6.97 3.47 -1.90
N LYS A 387 -7.49 4.69 -1.73
CA LYS A 387 -7.34 5.46 -0.50
C LYS A 387 -8.01 4.75 0.68
N GLU A 388 -9.21 4.24 0.48
CA GLU A 388 -9.98 3.58 1.53
C GLU A 388 -9.31 2.29 2.01
N ARG A 389 -8.61 1.59 1.11
CA ARG A 389 -7.78 0.41 1.42
C ARG A 389 -6.37 0.72 1.91
N CYS A 390 -6.07 1.98 2.21
CA CYS A 390 -4.78 2.45 2.70
C CYS A 390 -3.60 2.14 1.77
N LEU A 391 -3.85 2.05 0.45
CA LEU A 391 -2.82 1.82 -0.57
C LEU A 391 -2.22 3.13 -1.11
N ILE A 392 -2.99 4.21 -1.06
CA ILE A 392 -2.56 5.56 -1.42
C ILE A 392 -3.08 6.59 -0.43
N THR A 393 -2.49 7.77 -0.45
CA THR A 393 -2.93 8.96 0.26
C THR A 393 -2.86 10.17 -0.67
N PHE A 394 -3.63 11.20 -0.36
CA PHE A 394 -3.53 12.50 -1.04
C PHE A 394 -2.91 13.50 -0.09
N ARG A 395 -1.81 14.13 -0.51
CA ARG A 395 -1.18 15.25 0.22
C ARG A 395 -1.06 16.41 -0.75
N ASP A 396 -1.64 17.57 -0.41
CA ASP A 396 -1.59 18.78 -1.24
C ASP A 396 -2.00 18.51 -2.70
N ASN A 397 -3.12 17.80 -2.89
CA ASN A 397 -3.62 17.31 -4.18
C ASN A 397 -2.70 16.34 -4.95
N LYS A 398 -1.60 15.87 -4.36
CA LYS A 398 -0.69 14.90 -4.99
C LYS A 398 -0.94 13.48 -4.51
N ILE A 399 -0.77 12.53 -5.41
CA ILE A 399 -0.86 11.10 -5.12
C ILE A 399 0.43 10.65 -4.43
N VAL A 400 0.31 10.13 -3.21
CA VAL A 400 1.44 9.63 -2.43
C VAL A 400 1.15 8.21 -1.98
N THR A 401 2.13 7.32 -2.08
CA THR A 401 2.07 5.97 -1.51
C THR A 401 3.34 5.69 -0.70
N HIS A 402 3.29 4.67 0.15
CA HIS A 402 4.45 4.21 0.90
C HIS A 402 5.47 3.56 -0.05
N ASN A 403 6.77 3.78 0.18
CA ASN A 403 7.84 3.24 -0.68
C ASN A 403 7.70 1.72 -0.91
N LEU A 404 7.51 0.96 0.16
CA LEU A 404 7.31 -0.51 0.06
C LEU A 404 6.04 -0.92 -0.72
N LEU A 405 4.98 -0.09 -0.75
CA LEU A 405 3.81 -0.36 -1.60
C LEU A 405 4.08 -0.05 -3.07
N ARG A 406 4.82 1.03 -3.36
CA ARG A 406 5.28 1.32 -4.72
C ARG A 406 6.14 0.18 -5.23
N ASP A 407 7.09 -0.26 -4.42
CA ASP A 407 8.06 -1.28 -4.81
C ASP A 407 7.35 -2.64 -4.95
N MET A 408 6.32 -2.92 -4.13
CA MET A 408 5.39 -4.05 -4.33
C MET A 408 4.69 -3.97 -5.69
N GLY A 409 4.09 -2.83 -6.03
CA GLY A 409 3.38 -2.65 -7.29
C GLY A 409 4.30 -2.88 -8.50
N ARG A 410 5.55 -2.40 -8.43
CA ARG A 410 6.56 -2.62 -9.47
C ARG A 410 7.02 -4.07 -9.54
N ASP A 411 7.17 -4.74 -8.40
CA ASP A 411 7.55 -6.17 -8.38
C ASP A 411 6.45 -7.06 -8.98
N ILE A 412 5.17 -6.75 -8.75
CA ILE A 412 4.04 -7.43 -9.40
C ILE A 412 4.12 -7.33 -10.93
N VAL A 413 4.54 -6.18 -11.47
CA VAL A 413 4.74 -6.03 -12.92
C VAL A 413 5.91 -6.89 -13.41
N ARG A 414 6.95 -7.06 -12.59
CA ARG A 414 8.13 -7.90 -12.90
C ARG A 414 7.86 -9.40 -12.77
N GLU A 415 6.89 -9.83 -11.94
CA GLU A 415 6.56 -11.25 -11.72
C GLU A 415 6.29 -11.98 -13.05
N THR A 416 5.76 -11.29 -14.05
CA THR A 416 5.49 -11.85 -15.39
C THR A 416 6.78 -12.23 -16.13
N SER A 417 7.90 -11.55 -15.89
CA SER A 417 9.17 -11.72 -16.64
C SER A 417 10.36 -10.99 -16.00
N ARG A 418 10.87 -11.47 -14.87
CA ARG A 418 11.88 -10.78 -14.04
C ARG A 418 13.13 -10.25 -14.75
N ASN A 419 13.61 -10.93 -15.79
CA ASN A 419 14.84 -10.58 -16.50
C ASN A 419 14.61 -9.92 -17.86
N ASN A 420 13.35 -9.86 -18.33
CA ASN A 420 13.03 -9.43 -19.69
C ASN A 420 11.98 -8.32 -19.64
N CYS A 421 12.43 -7.07 -19.59
CA CYS A 421 11.55 -5.90 -19.52
C CYS A 421 10.62 -5.76 -20.74
N GLU A 422 10.99 -6.33 -21.88
CA GLU A 422 10.19 -6.46 -23.11
C GLU A 422 8.78 -7.05 -22.89
N ASN A 423 8.63 -7.87 -21.85
CA ASN A 423 7.39 -8.55 -21.50
C ASN A 423 6.65 -7.87 -20.32
N TRP A 424 7.14 -6.73 -19.82
CA TRP A 424 6.49 -6.01 -18.73
C TRP A 424 5.33 -5.19 -19.25
N SER A 425 4.23 -5.20 -18.50
CA SER A 425 3.07 -4.37 -18.84
C SER A 425 3.28 -2.88 -18.62
N ARG A 426 4.21 -2.49 -17.74
CA ARG A 426 4.59 -1.10 -17.51
C ARG A 426 6.11 -0.95 -17.57
N LEU A 427 6.60 -0.11 -18.48
CA LEU A 427 7.99 0.31 -18.58
C LEU A 427 8.16 1.68 -17.93
N TRP A 428 8.37 1.71 -16.61
CA TRP A 428 8.47 2.98 -15.86
C TRP A 428 9.87 3.58 -15.84
N ASP A 429 10.90 2.78 -16.06
CA ASP A 429 12.27 3.25 -16.12
C ASP A 429 12.56 3.75 -17.55
N PRO A 430 12.99 5.01 -17.73
CA PRO A 430 13.26 5.56 -19.05
C PRO A 430 14.34 4.81 -19.83
N ASP A 431 15.35 4.25 -19.16
CA ASP A 431 16.43 3.53 -19.83
C ASP A 431 15.93 2.17 -20.33
N ASP A 432 15.13 1.46 -19.51
CA ASP A 432 14.46 0.23 -19.93
C ASP A 432 13.51 0.49 -21.11
N ALA A 433 12.72 1.57 -21.05
CA ALA A 433 11.79 1.94 -22.12
C ALA A 433 12.53 2.26 -23.43
N LEU A 434 13.64 3.02 -23.36
CA LEU A 434 14.46 3.34 -24.52
C LEU A 434 15.15 2.09 -25.09
N ALA A 435 15.61 1.16 -24.25
CA ALA A 435 16.23 -0.08 -24.70
C ALA A 435 15.23 -0.97 -25.46
N VAL A 436 14.00 -1.10 -24.97
CA VAL A 436 12.93 -1.85 -25.65
C VAL A 436 12.57 -1.19 -26.99
N LEU A 437 12.45 0.14 -27.03
CA LEU A 437 12.15 0.88 -28.26
C LEU A 437 13.29 0.80 -29.29
N ALA A 438 14.54 0.95 -28.87
CA ALA A 438 15.70 0.94 -29.76
C ALA A 438 15.92 -0.42 -30.43
N ASN A 439 15.58 -1.51 -29.74
CA ASN A 439 15.73 -2.87 -30.25
C ASN A 439 14.47 -3.42 -30.93
N TYR A 440 13.36 -2.66 -30.97
CA TYR A 440 12.07 -3.11 -31.49
C TYR A 440 11.53 -4.40 -30.82
N ASN A 441 11.90 -4.64 -29.56
CA ASN A 441 11.55 -5.87 -28.84
C ASN A 441 10.27 -5.72 -27.98
N GLY A 442 9.47 -4.68 -28.19
CA GLY A 442 8.21 -4.50 -27.48
C GLY A 442 7.24 -5.66 -27.78
N THR A 443 6.45 -6.05 -26.79
CA THR A 443 5.41 -7.09 -26.93
C THR A 443 4.02 -6.52 -26.68
N ASP A 444 2.99 -7.23 -27.14
CA ASP A 444 1.57 -6.91 -26.90
C ASP A 444 1.22 -6.84 -25.40
N ALA A 445 2.10 -7.33 -24.52
CA ALA A 445 1.96 -7.22 -23.08
C ALA A 445 2.19 -5.79 -22.56
N THR A 446 2.92 -4.94 -23.30
CA THR A 446 3.27 -3.57 -22.87
C THR A 446 2.06 -2.64 -22.98
N GLU A 447 1.52 -2.20 -21.85
CA GLU A 447 0.34 -1.33 -21.75
C GLU A 447 0.69 0.15 -21.50
N GLY A 448 1.91 0.44 -21.05
CA GLY A 448 2.37 1.80 -20.79
C GLY A 448 3.89 1.92 -20.67
N LEU A 449 4.42 3.09 -21.03
CA LEU A 449 5.85 3.40 -21.00
C LEU A 449 6.10 4.84 -20.54
N SER A 450 7.22 5.08 -19.88
CA SER A 450 7.70 6.40 -19.50
C SER A 450 8.96 6.74 -20.29
N LEU A 451 9.00 7.92 -20.92
CA LEU A 451 10.16 8.39 -21.66
C LEU A 451 10.63 9.69 -21.05
N LYS A 452 11.92 9.76 -20.76
CA LYS A 452 12.61 11.02 -20.48
C LYS A 452 13.22 11.51 -21.78
N VAL A 453 12.50 12.40 -22.45
CA VAL A 453 12.86 12.86 -23.78
C VAL A 453 13.66 14.15 -23.64
N GLU A 454 14.99 14.08 -23.76
CA GLU A 454 15.86 15.26 -23.75
C GLU A 454 15.91 15.96 -25.11
N ASP A 455 15.51 15.28 -26.19
CA ASP A 455 15.25 15.89 -27.51
C ASP A 455 14.22 15.04 -28.30
N PRO A 456 12.96 15.48 -28.45
CA PRO A 456 11.86 14.66 -29.00
C PRO A 456 11.95 14.39 -30.51
N ALA A 457 12.81 15.09 -31.24
CA ALA A 457 12.67 15.20 -32.68
C ALA A 457 13.33 14.08 -33.49
N THR A 458 14.34 13.38 -32.97
CA THR A 458 15.27 12.65 -33.87
C THR A 458 15.16 11.13 -33.84
N ARG A 459 14.89 10.50 -32.69
CA ARG A 459 14.97 9.01 -32.57
C ARG A 459 13.64 8.28 -32.42
N ILE A 460 12.65 8.87 -31.75
CA ILE A 460 11.32 8.25 -31.60
C ILE A 460 10.57 8.26 -32.94
N LEU A 461 10.80 9.28 -33.79
CA LEU A 461 10.04 9.51 -35.02
C LEU A 461 10.40 8.57 -36.18
N GLU A 462 11.62 8.01 -36.20
CA GLU A 462 12.07 7.09 -37.26
C GLU A 462 11.50 5.67 -37.07
N GLY A 463 11.48 5.14 -35.84
CA GLY A 463 11.03 3.78 -35.56
C GLY A 463 9.51 3.57 -35.51
N TRP A 464 8.75 4.61 -35.13
CA TRP A 464 7.27 4.56 -35.09
C TRP A 464 6.61 4.62 -36.48
N ALA A 465 7.33 5.07 -37.50
CA ALA A 465 6.84 5.15 -38.88
C ALA A 465 6.49 3.78 -39.49
N VAL A 466 6.79 2.67 -38.80
CA VAL A 466 6.70 1.31 -39.35
C VAL A 466 5.51 0.50 -38.81
N SER A 467 4.83 0.91 -37.72
CA SER A 467 3.96 -0.04 -36.97
C SER A 467 2.46 0.25 -36.79
N ALA A 468 1.88 1.40 -37.19
CA ALA A 468 0.42 1.58 -37.05
C ALA A 468 -0.23 2.69 -37.90
N ASN A 469 -1.52 2.49 -38.22
CA ASN A 469 -2.44 3.53 -38.71
C ASN A 469 -2.93 4.39 -37.53
N GLY A 470 -2.20 5.45 -37.20
CA GLY A 470 -2.56 6.39 -36.12
C GLY A 470 -1.78 7.69 -36.23
N GLY A 471 -2.25 8.74 -35.53
CA GLY A 471 -1.54 10.01 -35.43
C GLY A 471 -1.17 10.34 -33.99
N ILE A 472 0.02 10.90 -33.77
CA ILE A 472 0.51 11.34 -32.46
C ILE A 472 0.60 12.86 -32.38
N PHE A 473 0.42 13.39 -31.17
CA PHE A 473 0.54 14.80 -30.87
C PHE A 473 1.77 15.01 -29.97
N ILE A 474 2.74 15.78 -30.45
CA ILE A 474 4.05 15.93 -29.84
C ILE A 474 4.22 17.39 -29.40
N PRO A 475 4.56 17.69 -28.14
CA PRO A 475 4.89 19.05 -27.74
C PRO A 475 6.19 19.53 -28.42
N GLY A 476 6.19 20.73 -28.99
CA GLY A 476 7.37 21.30 -29.65
C GLY A 476 7.09 22.01 -30.98
N CYS A 477 8.14 22.63 -31.52
CA CYS A 477 8.04 23.62 -32.60
C CYS A 477 8.85 23.27 -33.87
N SER A 478 9.85 22.40 -33.76
CA SER A 478 10.81 22.15 -34.84
C SER A 478 10.43 20.90 -35.62
N LEU A 479 10.01 21.11 -36.86
CA LEU A 479 9.97 20.03 -37.85
C LEU A 479 11.40 19.48 -38.03
N PRO A 480 11.59 18.15 -38.07
CA PRO A 480 12.92 17.58 -38.28
C PRO A 480 13.56 18.07 -39.58
N ASP A 481 14.87 18.26 -39.58
CA ASP A 481 15.60 18.79 -40.73
C ASP A 481 15.58 17.84 -41.93
N TRP A 482 15.41 16.54 -41.69
CA TRP A 482 15.37 15.49 -42.69
C TRP A 482 14.02 15.35 -43.43
N VAL A 483 12.98 16.09 -43.05
CA VAL A 483 11.67 16.00 -43.73
C VAL A 483 11.75 16.64 -45.13
N SER A 484 11.44 15.84 -46.15
CA SER A 484 11.71 16.14 -47.56
C SER A 484 10.86 17.27 -48.16
N PHE A 485 9.59 17.37 -47.77
CA PHE A 485 8.67 18.37 -48.31
C PHE A 485 8.12 19.23 -47.17
N LYS A 486 8.20 20.56 -47.27
CA LYS A 486 7.71 21.50 -46.26
C LYS A 486 6.91 22.62 -46.92
N ASN A 487 5.81 23.03 -46.30
CA ASN A 487 5.03 24.19 -46.71
C ASN A 487 4.48 24.92 -45.47
N GLU A 488 4.28 26.23 -45.56
CA GLU A 488 3.75 27.07 -44.47
C GLU A 488 2.22 27.10 -44.43
N THR A 489 1.56 26.38 -45.35
CA THR A 489 0.09 26.26 -45.39
C THR A 489 -0.37 24.91 -44.87
N ASN A 490 -1.69 24.75 -44.75
CA ASN A 490 -2.32 23.50 -44.33
C ASN A 490 -2.32 22.40 -45.42
N SER A 491 -1.80 22.69 -46.61
CA SER A 491 -1.66 21.70 -47.69
C SER A 491 -0.27 21.73 -48.32
N ILE A 492 0.14 20.61 -48.89
CA ILE A 492 1.41 20.50 -49.58
C ILE A 492 1.19 19.77 -50.90
N THR A 493 1.71 20.34 -51.99
CA THR A 493 1.69 19.71 -53.31
C THR A 493 3.12 19.31 -53.68
N PHE A 494 3.30 18.07 -54.11
CA PHE A 494 4.60 17.55 -54.53
C PHE A 494 4.43 16.57 -55.69
N THR A 495 5.54 16.26 -56.35
CA THR A 495 5.60 15.17 -57.33
C THR A 495 6.37 14.02 -56.69
N VAL A 496 5.82 12.80 -56.79
CA VAL A 496 6.49 11.60 -56.29
C VAL A 496 7.83 11.44 -57.03
N PRO A 497 8.98 11.49 -56.33
CA PRO A 497 10.28 11.52 -56.98
C PRO A 497 10.63 10.16 -57.62
N GLU A 498 11.44 10.21 -58.69
CA GLU A 498 11.98 9.02 -59.36
C GLU A 498 13.03 8.32 -58.49
N THR A 499 12.70 7.11 -58.04
CA THR A 499 13.59 6.22 -57.30
C THR A 499 13.86 4.95 -58.11
N GLN A 500 15.14 4.61 -58.32
CA GLN A 500 15.53 3.34 -58.96
C GLN A 500 15.09 2.19 -58.04
N ASP A 501 14.17 1.36 -58.51
CA ASP A 501 13.71 0.10 -57.90
C ASP A 501 13.07 0.18 -56.50
N LEU A 502 12.42 1.30 -56.14
CA LEU A 502 11.70 1.43 -54.87
C LEU A 502 10.27 1.92 -55.09
N ASP A 503 9.28 1.10 -54.73
CA ASP A 503 7.87 1.48 -54.74
C ASP A 503 7.50 2.28 -53.47
N PRO A 504 6.75 3.39 -53.58
CA PRO A 504 6.27 4.12 -52.42
C PRO A 504 5.18 3.30 -51.68
N VAL A 505 5.47 2.95 -50.43
CA VAL A 505 4.58 2.18 -49.52
C VAL A 505 3.78 3.06 -48.58
N GLY A 506 4.00 4.38 -48.59
CA GLY A 506 3.18 5.31 -47.83
C GLY A 506 3.77 6.70 -47.72
N PHE A 507 3.18 7.52 -46.86
CA PHE A 507 3.70 8.82 -46.50
C PHE A 507 3.40 9.16 -45.04
N THR A 508 4.24 10.00 -44.46
CA THR A 508 4.05 10.57 -43.14
C THR A 508 3.83 12.07 -43.27
N VAL A 509 2.83 12.60 -42.58
CA VAL A 509 2.50 14.03 -42.52
C VAL A 509 2.86 14.57 -41.16
N TRP A 510 3.49 15.74 -41.11
CA TRP A 510 3.70 16.52 -39.90
C TRP A 510 3.02 17.87 -40.03
N THR A 511 2.21 18.22 -39.04
CA THR A 511 1.45 19.47 -39.02
C THR A 511 1.64 20.15 -37.68
N PRO A 512 2.59 21.10 -37.57
CA PRO A 512 2.65 22.00 -36.42
C PRO A 512 1.36 22.81 -36.30
N TYR A 513 0.84 22.93 -35.08
CA TYR A 513 -0.37 23.67 -34.78
C TYR A 513 -0.30 24.33 -33.39
N MET A 514 -1.20 25.29 -33.17
CA MET A 514 -1.43 25.92 -31.86
C MET A 514 -2.89 26.37 -31.74
N SER A 515 -3.37 26.60 -30.51
CA SER A 515 -4.71 27.13 -30.24
C SER A 515 -4.66 28.31 -29.28
N GLN A 516 -5.72 29.13 -29.27
CA GLN A 516 -5.90 30.17 -28.25
C GLN A 516 -6.40 29.60 -26.92
N GLN A 517 -7.03 28.42 -26.97
CA GLN A 517 -7.50 27.67 -25.81
C GLN A 517 -6.40 26.75 -25.30
N ASN A 518 -6.44 26.43 -24.00
CA ASN A 518 -5.48 25.52 -23.38
C ASN A 518 -6.20 24.42 -22.63
N ASN A 519 -5.81 23.18 -22.86
CA ASN A 519 -6.28 22.01 -22.15
C ASN A 519 -7.78 21.69 -22.37
N VAL A 520 -8.31 22.00 -23.55
CA VAL A 520 -9.70 21.72 -23.96
C VAL A 520 -9.70 20.79 -25.18
N MET A 521 -10.71 19.95 -25.36
CA MET A 521 -10.86 19.09 -26.54
C MET A 521 -11.58 19.85 -27.67
N SER A 522 -11.16 19.65 -28.92
CA SER A 522 -11.79 20.27 -30.09
C SER A 522 -13.18 19.69 -30.36
N GLU A 523 -14.07 20.52 -30.90
CA GLU A 523 -15.40 20.12 -31.38
C GLU A 523 -15.33 19.48 -32.78
N TYR A 524 -14.24 19.71 -33.50
CA TYR A 524 -14.02 19.23 -34.85
C TYR A 524 -13.08 18.02 -34.87
N SER A 525 -13.45 17.00 -35.65
CA SER A 525 -12.59 15.87 -35.94
C SER A 525 -11.63 16.19 -37.08
N PRO A 526 -10.33 15.88 -36.94
CA PRO A 526 -9.37 16.11 -38.00
C PRO A 526 -9.68 15.27 -39.24
N LYS A 527 -9.35 15.82 -40.41
CA LYS A 527 -9.47 15.17 -41.69
C LYS A 527 -8.22 15.41 -42.51
N ILE A 528 -7.67 14.33 -43.05
CA ILE A 528 -6.56 14.37 -44.00
C ILE A 528 -7.10 13.97 -45.36
N THR A 529 -6.81 14.79 -46.36
CA THR A 529 -7.22 14.56 -47.74
C THR A 529 -5.99 14.45 -48.62
N LEU A 530 -5.91 13.37 -49.40
CA LEU A 530 -4.92 13.20 -50.45
C LEU A 530 -5.63 13.28 -51.81
N LYS A 531 -5.12 14.11 -52.70
CA LYS A 531 -5.61 14.27 -54.07
C LYS A 531 -4.49 13.99 -55.05
N ASN A 532 -4.58 12.87 -55.75
CA ASN A 532 -3.69 12.57 -56.87
C ASN A 532 -4.22 13.30 -58.10
N GLN A 533 -3.54 14.36 -58.50
CA GLN A 533 -3.92 15.22 -59.61
C GLN A 533 -3.62 14.57 -60.98
N THR A 534 -2.65 13.65 -61.04
CA THR A 534 -2.32 12.90 -62.26
C THR A 534 -3.40 11.86 -62.57
N LYS A 535 -3.85 11.11 -61.56
CA LYS A 535 -4.85 10.04 -61.71
C LYS A 535 -6.29 10.50 -61.48
N GLY A 536 -6.49 11.73 -60.98
CA GLY A 536 -7.80 12.28 -60.66
C GLY A 536 -8.49 11.62 -59.46
N THR A 537 -7.76 10.94 -58.59
CA THR A 537 -8.31 10.26 -57.41
C THR A 537 -8.24 11.15 -56.17
N VAL A 538 -9.25 11.05 -55.31
CA VAL A 538 -9.31 11.76 -54.03
C VAL A 538 -9.58 10.73 -52.94
N TRP A 539 -8.72 10.74 -51.94
CA TRP A 539 -8.81 9.93 -50.75
C TRP A 539 -8.91 10.83 -49.52
N SER A 540 -9.67 10.41 -48.52
CA SER A 540 -9.72 11.14 -47.25
C SER A 540 -9.91 10.19 -46.11
N ARG A 541 -9.19 10.42 -45.01
CA ARG A 541 -9.32 9.62 -43.78
C ARG A 541 -9.31 10.54 -42.57
N LYS A 542 -10.07 10.12 -41.56
CA LYS A 542 -10.00 10.69 -40.22
C LYS A 542 -8.89 9.97 -39.45
N PRO A 543 -8.01 10.68 -38.73
CA PRO A 543 -7.15 10.06 -37.73
C PRO A 543 -7.98 9.25 -36.72
N ALA A 544 -7.34 8.32 -36.00
CA ALA A 544 -8.01 7.49 -35.01
C ALA A 544 -8.64 8.27 -33.83
N THR A 545 -8.32 9.56 -33.70
CA THR A 545 -8.85 10.45 -32.67
C THR A 545 -9.98 11.33 -33.22
N ASP A 546 -11.16 11.27 -32.61
CA ASP A 546 -12.31 12.11 -33.00
C ASP A 546 -12.16 13.58 -32.57
N HIS A 547 -11.25 13.89 -31.65
CA HIS A 547 -11.02 15.22 -31.08
C HIS A 547 -9.52 15.48 -30.86
N ILE A 548 -9.08 16.73 -31.05
CA ILE A 548 -7.71 17.21 -30.81
C ILE A 548 -7.67 18.00 -29.51
N ARG A 549 -6.65 17.79 -28.69
CA ARG A 549 -6.43 18.63 -27.51
C ARG A 549 -5.79 19.96 -27.91
N LEU A 550 -6.44 21.04 -27.51
CA LEU A 550 -6.06 22.41 -27.79
C LEU A 550 -5.03 22.88 -26.77
N TYR A 551 -3.89 23.36 -27.26
CA TYR A 551 -2.82 23.89 -26.44
C TYR A 551 -2.44 25.29 -26.89
N ARG A 552 -2.12 26.17 -25.94
CA ARG A 552 -1.52 27.48 -26.23
C ARG A 552 -0.08 27.39 -26.71
N GLU A 553 0.61 26.33 -26.29
CA GLU A 553 1.95 26.01 -26.73
C GLU A 553 1.91 25.28 -28.08
N ARG A 554 3.00 25.40 -28.86
CA ARG A 554 3.09 24.74 -30.16
C ARG A 554 3.21 23.24 -29.99
N HIS A 555 2.46 22.52 -30.81
CA HIS A 555 2.46 21.07 -30.88
C HIS A 555 2.60 20.65 -32.35
N ILE A 556 3.06 19.43 -32.57
CA ILE A 556 3.16 18.81 -33.90
C ILE A 556 2.25 17.60 -33.91
N TRP A 557 1.31 17.56 -34.84
CA TRP A 557 0.63 16.33 -35.19
C TRP A 557 1.45 15.57 -36.21
N GLN A 558 1.67 14.27 -35.99
CA GLN A 558 2.29 13.38 -36.97
C GLN A 558 1.30 12.26 -37.30
N GLY A 559 1.04 11.99 -38.57
CA GLY A 559 0.20 10.87 -39.02
C GLY A 559 0.84 10.08 -40.13
N HIS A 560 0.76 8.75 -40.05
CA HIS A 560 1.29 7.83 -41.05
C HIS A 560 0.18 7.17 -41.89
N PHE A 561 0.40 7.03 -43.19
CA PHE A 561 -0.56 6.51 -44.14
C PHE A 561 0.08 5.55 -45.14
N LEU A 562 -0.39 4.30 -45.17
CA LEU A 562 0.08 3.26 -46.09
C LEU A 562 -0.51 3.43 -47.51
N SER A 563 0.29 3.09 -48.51
CA SER A 563 0.03 3.20 -49.96
C SER A 563 -0.94 2.14 -50.50
N GLU A 564 -1.19 1.06 -49.73
CA GLU A 564 -2.13 -0.03 -50.12
C GLU A 564 -3.53 0.52 -50.50
N ASP A 565 -3.91 1.70 -49.99
CA ASP A 565 -5.18 2.40 -50.30
C ASP A 565 -5.05 3.54 -51.34
N LEU A 566 -3.84 3.94 -51.73
CA LEU A 566 -3.56 5.22 -52.41
C LEU A 566 -3.07 5.08 -53.85
N ASN A 567 -2.52 3.90 -54.21
CA ASN A 567 -2.01 3.57 -55.54
C ASN A 567 -1.10 4.68 -56.12
N LEU A 568 -0.14 5.15 -55.33
CA LEU A 568 0.81 6.18 -55.73
C LEU A 568 1.90 5.58 -56.62
N GLU A 569 2.16 6.22 -57.75
CA GLU A 569 3.27 5.87 -58.64
C GLU A 569 4.27 7.01 -58.73
N THR A 570 5.51 6.66 -59.05
CA THR A 570 6.55 7.61 -59.40
C THR A 570 6.07 8.57 -60.50
N GLY A 571 6.29 9.87 -60.31
CA GLY A 571 5.83 10.91 -61.23
C GLY A 571 4.40 11.41 -61.00
N ASP A 572 3.62 10.79 -60.10
CA ASP A 572 2.30 11.30 -59.73
C ASP A 572 2.43 12.67 -59.04
N ARG A 573 1.57 13.61 -59.44
CA ARG A 573 1.43 14.91 -58.77
C ARG A 573 0.35 14.81 -57.71
N VAL A 574 0.73 15.00 -56.45
CA VAL A 574 -0.13 14.75 -55.30
C VAL A 574 -0.23 15.99 -54.43
N GLU A 575 -1.44 16.28 -53.97
CA GLU A 575 -1.73 17.30 -52.96
C GLU A 575 -2.24 16.63 -51.68
N VAL A 576 -1.60 16.91 -50.56
CA VAL A 576 -2.03 16.46 -49.22
C VAL A 576 -2.49 17.68 -48.44
N ALA A 577 -3.74 17.67 -48.00
CA ALA A 577 -4.37 18.75 -47.23
C ALA A 577 -4.79 18.24 -45.85
N VAL A 578 -4.57 19.10 -44.85
CA VAL A 578 -4.89 18.85 -43.44
C VAL A 578 -5.95 19.84 -42.99
N ASP A 579 -7.06 19.32 -42.47
CA ASP A 579 -8.17 20.11 -41.95
C ASP A 579 -8.47 19.69 -40.51
N PHE A 580 -8.16 20.59 -39.57
CA PHE A 580 -8.35 20.38 -38.14
C PHE A 580 -9.48 21.25 -37.56
N GLY A 581 -10.30 21.87 -38.42
CA GLY A 581 -11.29 22.86 -38.01
C GLY A 581 -10.68 24.23 -37.67
N ASP A 582 -11.51 25.11 -37.13
CA ASP A 582 -11.22 26.53 -36.90
C ASP A 582 -10.73 26.86 -35.48
N GLN A 583 -10.82 25.90 -34.56
CA GLN A 583 -10.42 26.07 -33.15
C GLN A 583 -8.91 26.04 -32.92
N LEU A 584 -8.13 25.71 -33.96
CA LEU A 584 -6.68 25.74 -33.95
C LEU A 584 -6.13 26.36 -35.23
N THR A 585 -4.89 26.83 -35.15
CA THR A 585 -4.15 27.40 -36.28
C THR A 585 -3.06 26.41 -36.68
N ILE A 586 -3.16 25.90 -37.91
CA ILE A 586 -2.08 25.14 -38.55
C ILE A 586 -0.97 26.11 -38.93
N LEU A 587 0.25 25.83 -38.47
CA LEU A 587 1.43 26.65 -38.70
C LEU A 587 2.23 26.23 -39.94
N GLY A 588 1.91 25.06 -40.48
CA GLY A 588 2.52 24.50 -41.69
C GLY A 588 2.22 23.01 -41.81
N THR A 589 2.59 22.44 -42.96
CA THR A 589 2.48 21.01 -43.24
C THR A 589 3.78 20.55 -43.88
N ALA A 590 4.30 19.42 -43.41
CA ALA A 590 5.48 18.78 -43.95
C ALA A 590 5.20 17.30 -44.23
N LEU A 591 5.93 16.72 -45.17
CA LEU A 591 5.69 15.38 -45.67
C LEU A 591 6.99 14.65 -46.02
N SER A 592 6.98 13.33 -45.81
CA SER A 592 8.05 12.40 -46.16
C SER A 592 7.40 11.17 -46.74
N LEU A 593 8.02 10.64 -47.79
CA LEU A 593 7.60 9.41 -48.43
C LEU A 593 8.29 8.22 -47.77
N ALA A 594 7.56 7.11 -47.69
CA ALA A 594 8.08 5.81 -47.25
C ALA A 594 8.19 4.89 -48.46
N TYR A 595 9.32 4.18 -48.59
CA TYR A 595 9.65 3.31 -49.72
C TYR A 595 9.89 1.88 -49.26
N ASN A 596 9.54 0.90 -50.11
CA ASN A 596 9.70 -0.51 -49.80
C ASN A 596 11.12 -0.92 -50.12
N VAL A 597 11.94 -1.21 -49.10
CA VAL A 597 13.30 -1.71 -49.34
C VAL A 597 13.18 -3.14 -49.82
N HIS A 598 13.51 -3.42 -51.09
CA HIS A 598 13.56 -4.78 -51.59
C HIS A 598 14.52 -5.62 -50.74
N ASP A 599 13.95 -6.66 -50.14
CA ASP A 599 14.56 -7.59 -49.20
C ASP A 599 15.84 -8.26 -49.73
N GLN A 600 16.97 -7.96 -49.10
CA GLN A 600 17.99 -8.97 -48.82
C GLN A 600 18.36 -8.93 -47.34
N ALA A 601 17.41 -9.23 -46.44
CA ALA A 601 17.66 -9.99 -45.19
C ALA A 601 16.48 -10.09 -44.19
N VAL A 602 15.19 -10.00 -44.53
CA VAL A 602 14.12 -10.35 -43.56
C VAL A 602 12.93 -11.07 -44.22
N ALA A 603 13.22 -12.13 -44.98
CA ALA A 603 12.20 -13.10 -45.39
C ALA A 603 11.77 -13.96 -44.19
N GLY A 604 10.90 -13.42 -43.33
CA GLY A 604 10.32 -14.19 -42.22
C GLY A 604 9.26 -13.51 -41.36
N VAL A 605 9.00 -12.20 -41.48
CA VAL A 605 8.23 -11.49 -40.43
C VAL A 605 7.03 -10.67 -40.94
N SER A 606 6.75 -10.64 -42.25
CA SER A 606 5.84 -9.64 -42.84
C SER A 606 4.32 -9.89 -42.66
N SER A 607 3.86 -11.11 -42.36
CA SER A 607 2.40 -11.37 -42.22
C SER A 607 1.90 -11.42 -40.77
N GLU A 608 2.78 -11.65 -39.79
CA GLU A 608 2.39 -11.81 -38.38
C GLU A 608 2.51 -10.52 -37.54
N MET A 609 3.23 -9.51 -38.04
CA MET A 609 3.41 -8.20 -37.35
C MET A 609 2.24 -7.23 -37.56
N LYS A 610 1.48 -7.36 -38.66
CA LYS A 610 0.34 -6.45 -38.97
C LYS A 610 -0.82 -6.53 -37.96
N SER A 611 -0.87 -7.56 -37.10
CA SER A 611 -1.94 -7.76 -36.12
C SER A 611 -1.55 -7.51 -34.67
N LYS A 612 -0.28 -7.19 -34.35
CA LYS A 612 0.23 -7.26 -32.97
C LYS A 612 0.40 -5.92 -32.24
N PHE A 613 0.56 -4.79 -32.93
CA PHE A 613 0.74 -3.51 -32.23
C PHE A 613 -0.55 -2.70 -32.07
N HIS A 614 -1.25 -2.91 -30.95
CA HIS A 614 -2.17 -1.93 -30.37
C HIS A 614 -1.49 -1.24 -29.18
N LEU A 615 -0.50 -0.40 -29.46
CA LEU A 615 0.04 0.52 -28.48
C LEU A 615 -1.04 1.57 -28.17
N ARG A 616 -1.71 1.45 -27.02
CA ARG A 616 -2.40 2.59 -26.40
C ARG A 616 -1.31 3.58 -25.96
N SER A 617 -1.01 4.56 -26.81
CA SER A 617 -0.13 5.65 -26.42
C SER A 617 -0.75 6.42 -25.25
N ARG A 618 -0.15 6.28 -24.07
CA ARG A 618 -0.42 7.12 -22.90
C ARG A 618 0.47 8.35 -23.03
N LEU A 619 -0.08 9.42 -23.61
CA LEU A 619 0.50 10.76 -23.58
C LEU A 619 -0.48 11.70 -22.86
#